data_AF-A0A257WRC9-F1
#
_entry.id   AF-A0A257WRC9-F1
#
_cell.length_a   1.000
_cell.length_b   1.000
_cell.length_c   1.000
_cell.angle_alpha   90.00
_cell.angle_beta   90.00
_cell.angle_gamma   90.00
#
_symmetry.space_group_name_H-M   'P 1'
#
loop_
_entity.id
_entity.type
_entity.pdbx_description
1 polymer ?
#
loop_
_entity_poly.entity_id
_entity_poly.type
_entity_poly.pdbx_seq_one_letter_code
_entity_poly.pdbx_strand_id
1 'polypeptide(L)' 'MIEVTRFAPSPTGWLHLGHAYAALFAQEKAAGGRFLIRLEDIDGTRARPEYEGAIFEDLAWLGL' A
#
# COMPACT_ATOMS: atom_id res chain seq x y z
N MET A 1 -17.50 16.32 -2.08
CA MET A 1 -16.18 16.12 -2.73
C MET A 1 -15.91 14.63 -2.74
N ILE A 2 -15.37 14.09 -3.83
CA ILE A 2 -14.91 12.69 -3.85
C ILE A 2 -13.59 12.65 -3.08
N GLU A 3 -13.51 11.84 -2.03
CA GLU A 3 -12.30 11.73 -1.21
C GLU A 3 -11.27 10.83 -1.92
N VAL A 4 -10.00 11.25 -1.91
CA VAL A 4 -8.89 10.51 -2.52
C VAL A 4 -7.84 10.26 -1.46
N THR A 5 -7.56 8.99 -1.18
CA THR A 5 -6.55 8.56 -0.20
C THR A 5 -5.47 7.76 -0.89
N ARG A 6 -4.33 7.54 -0.19
CA ARG A 6 -3.32 6.58 -0.65
C ARG A 6 -2.69 5.79 0.48
N PHE A 7 -2.30 4.57 0.18
CA PHE A 7 -1.29 3.82 0.91
C PHE A 7 0.01 3.85 0.10
N ALA A 8 1.11 4.27 0.73
CA ALA A 8 2.37 4.53 0.04
C ALA A 8 3.55 3.79 0.68
N PRO A 9 3.65 2.46 0.53
CA PRO A 9 4.73 1.67 1.10
C PRO A 9 6.02 1.78 0.29
N SER A 10 7.17 1.68 0.96
CA SER A 10 8.47 1.46 0.29
C SER A 10 8.75 -0.05 0.20
N PRO A 11 9.14 -0.59 -0.98
CA PRO A 11 9.41 -2.02 -1.17
C PRO A 11 10.78 -2.41 -0.62
N THR A 12 10.99 -2.23 0.70
CA THR A 12 12.27 -2.50 1.39
C THR A 12 12.17 -3.63 2.41
N GLY A 13 11.00 -4.26 2.51
CA GLY A 13 10.68 -5.38 3.40
C GLY A 13 9.24 -5.83 3.23
N TRP A 14 8.87 -6.93 3.89
CA TRP A 14 7.51 -7.47 3.92
C TRP A 14 6.54 -6.51 4.61
N LEU A 15 5.25 -6.55 4.24
CA LEU A 15 4.24 -5.82 4.98
C LEU A 15 4.09 -6.41 6.39
N HIS A 16 3.86 -5.53 7.37
CA HIS A 16 3.55 -5.91 8.75
C HIS A 16 2.16 -5.42 9.12
N LEU A 17 1.63 -5.81 10.28
CA LEU A 17 0.27 -5.46 10.71
C LEU A 17 -0.03 -3.95 10.70
N GLY A 18 0.95 -3.10 11.03
CA GLY A 18 0.79 -1.65 10.91
C GLY A 18 0.54 -1.15 9.48
N HIS A 19 1.14 -1.80 8.47
CA HIS A 19 0.89 -1.50 7.06
C HIS A 19 -0.51 -1.93 6.64
N ALA A 20 -0.92 -3.15 7.03
CA ALA A 20 -2.26 -3.65 6.78
C ALA A 20 -3.32 -2.70 7.36
N TYR A 21 -3.14 -2.27 8.62
CA TYR A 21 -4.02 -1.30 9.27
C TYR A 21 -4.06 0.03 8.50
N ALA A 22 -2.90 0.59 8.14
CA ALA A 22 -2.83 1.86 7.42
C ALA A 22 -3.51 1.80 6.05
N ALA A 23 -3.35 0.69 5.32
CA ALA A 23 -3.97 0.48 4.02
C ALA A 23 -5.51 0.37 4.12
N LEU A 24 -6.01 -0.46 5.04
CA LEU A 24 -7.45 -0.60 5.30
C LEU A 24 -8.08 0.71 5.78
N PHE A 25 -7.40 1.42 6.70
CA PHE A 25 -7.87 2.71 7.17
C PHE A 25 -7.96 3.73 6.03
N ALA A 26 -6.93 3.81 5.17
CA ALA A 26 -6.94 4.71 4.02
C ALA A 26 -8.06 4.35 3.03
N GLN A 27 -8.32 3.05 2.79
CA GLN A 27 -9.42 2.61 1.94
C GLN A 27 -10.79 3.00 2.51
N GLU A 28 -10.99 2.81 3.82
CA GLU A 28 -12.23 3.18 4.51
C GLU A 28 -12.45 4.70 4.43
N LYS A 29 -11.39 5.50 4.63
CA LYS A 29 -11.43 6.96 4.51
C LYS A 29 -11.69 7.47 3.10
N ALA A 30 -11.44 6.68 2.06
CA ALA A 30 -11.86 7.07 0.73
C ALA A 30 -13.40 7.20 0.63
N ALA A 31 -14.16 6.53 1.51
CA ALA A 31 -15.61 6.69 1.67
C ALA A 31 -16.41 6.63 0.34
N GLY A 32 -16.09 5.63 -0.50
CA GLY A 32 -16.67 5.48 -1.84
C GLY A 32 -16.00 6.32 -2.93
N GLY A 33 -14.93 7.04 -2.58
CA GLY A 33 -14.03 7.72 -3.49
C GLY A 33 -12.90 6.82 -3.99
N ARG A 34 -11.68 7.37 -4.12
CA ARG A 34 -10.54 6.65 -4.72
C ARG A 34 -9.48 6.32 -3.67
N PHE A 35 -9.17 5.04 -3.52
CA PHE A 35 -8.01 4.55 -2.80
C PHE A 35 -6.89 4.23 -3.80
N LEU A 36 -5.72 4.84 -3.61
CA LEU A 36 -4.56 4.65 -4.49
C LEU A 36 -3.43 3.90 -3.78
N ILE A 37 -2.72 3.06 -4.52
CA ILE A 37 -1.46 2.45 -4.10
C ILE A 37 -0.33 3.18 -4.83
N ARG A 38 0.69 3.61 -4.08
CA ARG A 38 1.88 4.26 -4.66
C ARG A 38 3.13 3.72 -4.01
N LEU A 39 3.91 2.92 -4.74
CA LEU A 39 5.20 2.46 -4.24
C LEU A 39 6.17 3.63 -4.11
N GLU A 40 6.88 3.69 -2.99
CA GLU A 40 7.98 4.63 -2.77
C GLU A 40 9.31 3.91 -3.00
N ASP A 41 9.64 3.73 -4.28
CA ASP A 41 10.75 2.93 -4.83
C ASP A 41 11.96 3.76 -5.27
N ILE A 42 11.98 5.05 -4.92
CA ILE A 42 13.03 6.00 -5.34
C ILE A 42 14.44 5.63 -4.85
N ASP A 43 14.55 4.83 -3.78
CA ASP A 43 15.82 4.30 -3.28
C ASP A 43 16.10 2.92 -3.87
N GLY A 44 16.73 2.89 -5.05
CA GLY A 44 17.12 1.64 -5.72
C GLY A 44 18.11 0.77 -4.95
N THR A 45 18.76 1.28 -3.89
CA THR A 45 19.67 0.46 -3.06
C THR A 45 18.91 -0.42 -2.08
N ARG A 46 17.71 0.00 -1.68
CA ARG A 46 16.85 -0.70 -0.72
C ARG A 46 15.59 -1.30 -1.34
N ALA A 47 15.07 -0.69 -2.39
CA ALA A 47 13.94 -1.21 -3.13
C ALA A 47 14.29 -2.55 -3.77
N ARG A 48 13.40 -3.53 -3.64
CA ARG A 48 13.58 -4.86 -4.20
C ARG A 48 12.29 -5.36 -4.88
N PRO A 49 12.35 -5.93 -6.10
CA PRO A 49 11.18 -6.44 -6.79
C PRO A 49 10.42 -7.51 -6.00
N GLU A 50 11.10 -8.32 -5.18
CA GLU A 50 10.43 -9.32 -4.34
C GLU A 50 9.47 -8.68 -3.33
N TYR A 51 9.81 -7.51 -2.77
CA TYR A 51 8.94 -6.82 -1.82
C TYR A 51 7.81 -6.09 -2.53
N GLU A 52 8.03 -5.57 -3.74
CA GLU A 52 6.95 -5.02 -4.55
C GLU A 52 5.87 -6.07 -4.86
N GLY A 53 6.29 -7.26 -5.33
CA GLY A 53 5.36 -8.37 -5.58
C GLY A 53 4.59 -8.78 -4.32
N ALA A 54 5.32 -8.92 -3.20
CA ALA A 54 4.72 -9.26 -1.91
C ALA A 54 3.70 -8.23 -1.41
N ILE A 55 3.99 -6.93 -1.58
CA ILE A 55 3.07 -5.84 -1.21
C ILE A 55 1.74 -6.02 -1.95
N PHE A 56 1.77 -6.27 -3.26
CA PHE A 56 0.54 -6.46 -4.04
C PHE A 56 -0.18 -7.75 -3.68
N GLU A 57 0.54 -8.84 -3.41
CA GLU A 57 -0.06 -10.10 -2.95
C GLU A 57 -0.78 -9.94 -1.59
N ASP A 58 -0.13 -9.31 -0.62
CA ASP A 58 -0.69 -9.06 0.71
C ASP A 58 -1.92 -8.13 0.64
N LEU A 59 -1.85 -7.06 -0.17
CA LEU A 59 -2.98 -6.15 -0.37
C LEU A 59 -4.16 -6.86 -1.05
N ALA A 60 -3.90 -7.66 -2.08
CA ALA A 60 -4.93 -8.46 -2.74
C ALA A 60 -5.56 -9.49 -1.78
N TRP A 61 -4.76 -10.13 -0.92
CA TRP A 61 -5.24 -11.04 0.12
C TRP A 61 -6.17 -10.34 1.13
N LEU A 62 -5.90 -9.08 1.45
CA LEU A 62 -6.76 -8.23 2.29
C LEU A 62 -8.03 -7.71 1.57
N GLY A 63 -8.16 -7.96 0.26
CA GLY A 63 -9.28 -7.47 -0.55
C GLY A 63 -9.17 -5.99 -0.93
N LEU A 64 -7.94 -5.45 -0.96
CA LEU A 64 -7.62 -4.07 -1.35
C LEU A 64 -7.17 -3.95 -2.81
#